data_AF-A0A946YQ88-F1
#
_entry.id   AF-A0A946YQ88-F1
#
_cell.length_a   1.000
_cell.length_b   1.000
_cell.length_c   1.000
_cell.angle_alpha   90.00
_cell.angle_beta   90.00
_cell.angle_gamma   90.00
#
_symmetry.space_group_name_H-M   'P 1'
#
loop_
_entity.id
_entity.type
_entity.pdbx_description
1 polymer ?
#
loop_
_entity_poly.entity_id
_entity_poly.type
_entity_poly.pdbx_seq_one_letter_code
_entity_poly.pdbx_strand_id
1 'polypeptide(L)'
;MNEQKLKTAEAFFLAQYPEGFASPEMAAVGKKHNMKKMVELAQQCFAKRRFNDAEQIAEDMIKVVSRSSMVSMFEKPKFRDFVRRLDINEQHFLANALKRMLHGKQQAGFEAMVDLLKTEKIAKWSLVSIIPAYFAPTTEVFVKPTTAKGVIKHFEVAGLEYKPLPSWQFYQGYRELINTAKQKVNASLSPSNAAFSGFLMMTMKNLPA
;
A
#
# COMPACT_ATOMS: atom_id res chain seq x y z
N MET A 1 1.42 -17.47 8.83
CA MET A 1 0.19 -17.54 8.01
C MET A 1 -0.13 -19.00 7.79
N ASN A 2 -1.40 -19.41 7.90
CA ASN A 2 -1.83 -20.78 7.62
C ASN A 2 -1.61 -21.10 6.13
N GLU A 3 -0.63 -21.95 5.84
CA GLU A 3 -0.21 -22.28 4.47
C GLU A 3 -1.25 -23.14 3.74
N GLN A 4 -1.93 -24.04 4.45
CA GLN A 4 -2.97 -24.87 3.86
C GLN A 4 -4.10 -24.00 3.33
N LYS A 5 -4.58 -23.02 4.11
CA LYS A 5 -5.59 -22.06 3.66
C LYS A 5 -5.12 -21.23 2.47
N LEU A 6 -3.84 -20.84 2.43
CA LEU A 6 -3.27 -20.14 1.28
C LEU A 6 -3.30 -20.98 0.01
N LYS A 7 -2.93 -22.26 0.11
CA LYS A 7 -2.96 -23.21 -1.01
C LYS A 7 -4.37 -23.50 -1.50
N THR A 8 -5.33 -23.62 -0.59
CA THR A 8 -6.75 -23.74 -0.96
C THR A 8 -7.25 -22.48 -1.68
N ALA A 9 -6.91 -21.28 -1.20
CA ALA A 9 -7.26 -20.03 -1.84
C ALA A 9 -6.62 -19.90 -3.24
N GLU A 10 -5.35 -20.29 -3.38
CA GLU A 10 -4.65 -20.35 -4.68
C GLU A 10 -5.37 -21.28 -5.66
N ALA A 11 -5.66 -22.52 -5.27
CA ALA A 11 -6.32 -23.50 -6.13
C ALA A 11 -7.70 -23.01 -6.58
N PHE A 12 -8.50 -22.45 -5.67
CA PHE A 12 -9.81 -21.89 -5.99
C PHE A 12 -9.72 -20.72 -6.96
N PHE A 13 -8.75 -19.81 -6.75
CA PHE A 13 -8.56 -18.66 -7.62
C PHE A 13 -8.13 -19.10 -9.03
N LEU A 14 -7.17 -20.02 -9.15
CA LEU A 14 -6.69 -20.50 -10.45
C LEU A 14 -7.69 -21.40 -11.17
N ALA A 15 -8.60 -22.07 -10.45
CA ALA A 15 -9.71 -22.78 -11.08
C ALA A 15 -10.69 -21.81 -11.78
N GLN A 16 -10.87 -20.61 -11.24
CA GLN A 16 -11.70 -19.55 -11.84
C GLN A 16 -10.93 -18.71 -12.87
N TYR A 17 -9.64 -18.48 -12.63
CA TYR A 17 -8.77 -17.62 -13.43
C TYR A 17 -7.46 -18.35 -13.74
N PRO A 18 -7.43 -19.24 -14.76
CA PRO A 18 -6.29 -20.11 -15.04
C PRO A 18 -4.96 -19.38 -15.30
N GLU A 19 -5.02 -18.15 -15.83
CA GLU A 19 -3.84 -17.30 -16.09
C GLU A 19 -3.62 -16.26 -14.97
N GLY A 20 -4.30 -16.42 -13.83
CA GLY A 20 -4.25 -15.49 -12.71
C GLY A 20 -4.78 -14.10 -13.09
N PHE A 21 -4.00 -13.05 -12.82
CA PHE A 21 -4.38 -11.69 -13.18
C PHE A 21 -4.33 -11.38 -14.69
N ALA A 22 -3.76 -12.27 -15.51
CA ALA A 22 -3.76 -12.14 -16.95
C ALA A 22 -5.04 -12.68 -17.60
N SER A 23 -5.86 -13.45 -16.86
CA SER A 23 -7.12 -13.99 -17.38
C SER A 23 -8.05 -12.89 -17.90
N PRO A 24 -8.78 -13.10 -19.02
CA PRO A 24 -9.63 -12.09 -19.64
C PRO A 24 -10.64 -11.43 -18.68
N GLU A 25 -11.19 -12.19 -17.75
CA GLU A 25 -12.14 -11.75 -16.72
C GLU A 25 -11.51 -10.72 -15.77
N MET A 26 -10.19 -10.77 -15.58
CA MET A 26 -9.42 -9.87 -14.71
C MET A 26 -9.00 -8.57 -15.40
N ALA A 27 -9.20 -8.45 -16.72
CA ALA A 27 -8.79 -7.27 -17.48
C ALA A 27 -9.44 -5.96 -16.96
N ALA A 28 -10.71 -6.01 -16.53
CA ALA A 28 -11.40 -4.85 -15.97
C ALA A 28 -10.76 -4.37 -14.65
N VAL A 29 -10.31 -5.30 -13.81
CA VAL A 29 -9.60 -5.00 -12.56
C VAL A 29 -8.24 -4.36 -12.86
N GLY A 30 -7.49 -4.90 -13.83
CA GLY A 30 -6.22 -4.32 -14.29
C GLY A 30 -6.38 -2.89 -14.81
N LYS A 31 -7.37 -2.65 -15.67
CA LYS A 31 -7.67 -1.31 -16.23
C LYS A 31 -8.00 -0.28 -15.14
N LYS A 32 -8.76 -0.67 -14.11
CA LYS A 32 -9.16 0.21 -13.00
C LYS A 32 -7.97 0.72 -12.18
N HIS A 33 -6.95 -0.11 -11.97
CA HIS A 33 -5.86 0.21 -11.05
C HIS A 33 -4.64 0.84 -11.71
N ASN A 34 -4.43 0.62 -13.01
CA ASN A 34 -3.36 1.22 -13.82
C ASN A 34 -1.99 1.25 -13.11
N MET A 35 -1.63 0.11 -12.51
CA MET A 35 -0.50 -0.01 -11.58
C MET A 35 0.82 0.47 -12.20
N LYS A 36 1.10 0.09 -13.45
CA LYS A 36 2.30 0.48 -14.17
C LYS A 36 2.50 2.00 -14.19
N LYS A 37 1.47 2.76 -14.57
CA LYS A 37 1.54 4.23 -14.62
C LYS A 37 1.74 4.85 -13.23
N MET A 38 1.13 4.28 -12.20
CA MET A 38 1.29 4.80 -10.83
C MET A 38 2.67 4.52 -10.26
N VAL A 39 3.26 3.36 -10.57
CA VAL A 39 4.65 3.01 -10.22
C VAL A 39 5.63 3.94 -10.92
N GLU A 40 5.50 4.10 -12.23
CA GLU A 40 6.34 5.02 -13.02
C GLU A 40 6.24 6.45 -12.49
N LEU A 41 5.01 6.94 -12.22
CA LEU A 41 4.79 8.26 -11.64
C LEU A 41 5.47 8.41 -10.27
N ALA A 42 5.27 7.46 -9.36
CA ALA A 42 5.85 7.53 -8.02
C ALA A 42 7.40 7.53 -8.07
N GLN A 43 7.99 6.68 -8.92
CA GLN A 43 9.44 6.59 -9.08
C GLN A 43 10.03 7.87 -9.69
N GLN A 44 9.34 8.49 -10.65
CA GLN A 44 9.75 9.77 -11.25
C GLN A 44 9.64 10.93 -10.25
N CYS A 45 8.49 11.07 -9.59
CA CYS A 45 8.24 12.12 -8.59
C CYS A 45 9.21 12.04 -7.41
N PHE A 46 9.49 10.83 -6.92
CA PHE A 46 10.23 10.62 -5.67
C PHE A 46 11.61 9.98 -5.86
N ALA A 47 12.25 10.19 -7.02
CA ALA A 47 13.65 9.84 -7.18
C ALA A 47 14.51 10.59 -6.14
N LYS A 48 15.55 9.96 -5.59
CA LYS A 48 16.33 10.51 -4.46
C LYS A 48 16.82 11.96 -4.68
N ARG A 49 17.19 12.29 -5.92
CA ARG A 49 17.66 13.62 -6.36
C ARG A 49 16.60 14.72 -6.30
N ARG A 50 15.30 14.37 -6.27
CA ARG A 50 14.16 15.31 -6.28
C ARG A 50 13.89 15.91 -4.90
N PHE A 51 14.42 15.33 -3.84
CA PHE A 51 14.22 15.78 -2.46
C PHE A 51 15.08 16.99 -2.06
N ASN A 52 15.64 17.72 -3.03
CA ASN A 52 16.22 19.06 -2.83
C ASN A 52 15.16 20.17 -2.95
N ASP A 53 13.97 19.86 -3.44
CA ASP A 53 12.84 20.77 -3.62
C ASP A 53 11.64 20.25 -2.81
N ALA A 54 11.46 20.79 -1.60
CA ALA A 54 10.44 20.32 -0.67
C ALA A 54 9.01 20.67 -1.13
N GLU A 55 8.83 21.85 -1.72
CA GLU A 55 7.55 22.33 -2.23
C GLU A 55 7.08 21.43 -3.39
N GLN A 56 7.97 21.13 -4.33
CA GLN A 56 7.63 20.23 -5.44
C GLN A 56 7.35 18.80 -4.97
N ILE A 57 8.05 18.31 -3.93
CA ILE A 57 7.75 17.01 -3.33
C ILE A 57 6.35 17.01 -2.70
N ALA A 58 5.96 18.07 -2.00
CA ALA A 58 4.63 18.21 -1.41
C ALA A 58 3.54 18.15 -2.49
N GLU A 59 3.69 18.89 -3.58
CA GLU A 59 2.75 18.84 -4.72
C GLU A 59 2.75 17.47 -5.43
N ASP A 60 3.92 16.83 -5.56
CA ASP A 60 4.02 15.49 -6.13
C ASP A 60 3.33 14.43 -5.24
N MET A 61 3.37 14.58 -3.91
CA MET A 61 2.60 13.74 -2.98
C MET A 61 1.10 13.91 -3.21
N ILE A 62 0.60 15.14 -3.31
CA ILE A 62 -0.80 15.43 -3.62
C ILE A 62 -1.19 14.74 -4.94
N LYS A 63 -0.37 14.88 -5.97
CA LYS A 63 -0.60 14.33 -7.31
C LYS A 63 -0.72 12.81 -7.27
N VAL A 64 0.21 12.11 -6.62
CA VAL A 64 0.20 10.64 -6.53
C VAL A 64 -1.00 10.14 -5.72
N VAL A 65 -1.28 10.75 -4.56
CA VAL A 65 -2.43 10.37 -3.72
C VAL A 65 -3.75 10.62 -4.46
N SER A 66 -3.89 11.76 -5.13
CA SER A 66 -5.11 12.13 -5.86
C SER A 66 -5.40 11.19 -7.03
N ARG A 67 -4.35 10.74 -7.74
CA ARG A 67 -4.48 9.81 -8.88
C ARG A 67 -4.63 8.34 -8.47
N SER A 68 -4.33 7.99 -7.22
CA SER A 68 -4.49 6.61 -6.74
C SER A 68 -5.95 6.15 -6.76
N SER A 69 -6.23 5.02 -7.40
CA SER A 69 -7.54 4.34 -7.30
C SER A 69 -7.70 3.53 -6.01
N MET A 70 -6.63 3.38 -5.22
CA MET A 70 -6.63 2.62 -3.98
C MET A 70 -6.91 3.50 -2.74
N VAL A 71 -6.75 4.82 -2.85
CA VAL A 71 -7.11 5.80 -1.81
C VAL A 71 -8.55 6.25 -1.98
N SER A 72 -9.28 6.36 -0.87
CA SER A 72 -10.69 6.76 -0.88
C SER A 72 -10.87 8.19 -1.42
N MET A 73 -11.94 8.42 -2.19
CA MET A 73 -12.30 9.76 -2.67
C MET A 73 -12.51 10.78 -1.54
N PHE A 74 -12.86 10.31 -0.33
CA PHE A 74 -13.02 11.17 0.85
C PHE A 74 -11.69 11.55 1.52
N GLU A 75 -10.63 10.75 1.32
CA GLU A 75 -9.31 11.00 1.90
C GLU A 75 -8.49 11.96 1.04
N LYS A 76 -8.65 11.89 -0.29
CA LYS A 76 -7.92 12.72 -1.26
C LYS A 76 -8.02 14.23 -1.02
N PRO A 77 -9.22 14.85 -0.92
CA PRO A 77 -9.31 16.29 -0.70
C PRO A 77 -8.73 16.67 0.66
N LYS A 78 -8.99 15.89 1.72
CA LYS A 78 -8.43 16.14 3.05
C LYS A 78 -6.90 16.14 3.06
N PHE A 79 -6.28 15.17 2.37
CA PHE A 79 -4.83 15.12 2.24
C PHE A 79 -4.28 16.29 1.43
N ARG A 80 -4.90 16.62 0.29
CA ARG A 80 -4.52 17.79 -0.53
C ARG A 80 -4.59 19.08 0.28
N ASP A 81 -5.71 19.32 0.95
CA ASP A 81 -5.97 20.56 1.68
C ASP A 81 -5.10 20.65 2.94
N PHE A 82 -4.71 19.50 3.52
CA PHE A 82 -3.69 19.45 4.55
C PHE A 82 -2.32 19.89 4.02
N VAL A 83 -1.82 19.23 2.96
CA VAL A 83 -0.48 19.51 2.43
C VAL A 83 -0.34 20.96 1.95
N ARG A 84 -1.38 21.53 1.34
CA ARG A 84 -1.39 22.94 0.88
C ARG A 84 -1.39 23.99 1.99
N ARG A 85 -1.76 23.61 3.21
CA ARG A 85 -1.74 24.52 4.37
C ARG A 85 -0.40 24.50 5.10
N LEU A 86 0.47 23.54 4.80
CA LEU A 86 1.77 23.43 5.44
C LEU A 86 2.63 24.64 5.09
N ASP A 87 3.25 25.23 6.10
CA ASP A 87 4.29 26.24 5.89
C ASP A 87 5.57 25.61 5.31
N ILE A 88 6.55 26.45 4.97
CA ILE A 88 7.79 25.98 4.34
C ILE A 88 8.55 24.97 5.22
N ASN A 89 8.60 25.17 6.54
CA ASN A 89 9.30 24.28 7.46
C ASN A 89 8.57 22.94 7.55
N GLU A 90 7.24 22.96 7.59
CA GLU A 90 6.41 21.76 7.60
C GLU A 90 6.48 20.99 6.28
N GLN A 91 6.55 21.69 5.13
CA GLN A 91 6.80 21.06 3.83
C GLN A 91 8.18 20.37 3.78
N HIS A 92 9.21 21.03 4.32
CA HIS A 92 10.53 20.42 4.48
C HIS A 92 10.48 19.18 5.39
N PHE A 93 9.71 19.22 6.47
CA PHE A 93 9.51 18.08 7.36
C PHE A 93 8.79 16.93 6.64
N LEU A 94 7.69 17.21 5.94
CA LEU A 94 6.92 16.25 5.14
C LEU A 94 7.81 15.57 4.08
N ALA A 95 8.55 16.37 3.30
CA ALA A 95 9.45 15.87 2.27
C ALA A 95 10.58 15.01 2.88
N ASN A 96 11.15 15.41 4.02
CA ASN A 96 12.17 14.62 4.71
C ASN A 96 11.62 13.32 5.30
N ALA A 97 10.41 13.33 5.86
CA ALA A 97 9.74 12.13 6.34
C ALA A 97 9.58 11.11 5.20
N LEU A 98 9.04 11.54 4.05
CA LEU A 98 8.92 10.69 2.86
C LEU A 98 10.28 10.23 2.34
N LYS A 99 11.29 11.11 2.28
CA LYS A 99 12.65 10.74 1.86
C LYS A 99 13.21 9.62 2.71
N ARG A 100 13.02 9.69 4.03
CA ARG A 100 13.47 8.64 4.96
C ARG A 100 12.72 7.34 4.75
N MET A 101 11.41 7.40 4.47
CA MET A 101 10.61 6.21 4.16
C MET A 101 11.09 5.49 2.88
N LEU A 102 11.47 6.24 1.85
CA LEU A 102 11.80 5.69 0.54
C LEU A 102 13.29 5.41 0.32
N HIS A 103 14.19 6.15 0.99
CA HIS A 103 15.63 6.18 0.67
C HIS A 103 16.55 6.12 1.90
N GLY A 104 16.03 5.90 3.11
CA GLY A 104 16.84 6.01 4.32
C GLY A 104 16.28 5.28 5.53
N LYS A 105 16.34 5.94 6.70
CA LYS A 105 15.89 5.38 7.99
C LYS A 105 14.35 5.25 7.99
N GLN A 106 13.86 4.15 7.44
CA GLN A 106 12.46 3.96 7.08
C GLN A 106 11.50 4.10 8.27
N GLN A 107 11.81 3.46 9.40
CA GLN A 107 11.00 3.57 10.63
C GLN A 107 10.83 5.03 11.06
N ALA A 108 11.93 5.77 11.18
CA ALA A 108 11.89 7.17 11.59
C ALA A 108 11.10 8.04 10.60
N GLY A 109 11.20 7.76 9.29
CA GLY A 109 10.39 8.44 8.28
C GLY A 109 8.90 8.12 8.39
N PHE A 110 8.56 6.85 8.63
CA PHE A 110 7.19 6.40 8.81
C PHE A 110 6.55 7.04 10.04
N GLU A 111 7.24 7.00 11.18
CA GLU A 111 6.76 7.58 12.44
C GLU A 111 6.58 9.10 12.32
N ALA A 112 7.55 9.80 11.71
CA ALA A 112 7.42 11.23 11.42
C ALA A 112 6.22 11.56 10.51
N MET A 113 5.98 10.76 9.46
CA MET A 113 4.82 10.92 8.58
C MET A 113 3.50 10.72 9.35
N VAL A 114 3.45 9.70 10.22
CA VAL A 114 2.27 9.44 11.06
C VAL A 114 2.02 10.58 12.02
N ASP A 115 3.04 11.07 12.71
CA ASP A 115 2.91 12.17 13.67
C ASP A 115 2.48 13.47 12.99
N LEU A 116 3.01 13.78 11.81
CA LEU A 116 2.56 14.92 11.03
C LEU A 116 1.08 14.80 10.63
N LEU A 117 0.64 13.63 10.14
CA LEU A 117 -0.77 13.43 9.74
C LEU A 117 -1.74 13.35 10.93
N LYS A 118 -1.25 13.05 12.13
CA LYS A 118 -2.06 12.98 13.36
C LYS A 118 -2.53 14.37 13.81
N THR A 119 -1.78 15.43 13.52
CA THR A 119 -2.14 16.81 13.91
C THR A 119 -3.53 17.20 13.40
N GLU A 120 -3.93 16.64 12.26
CA GLU A 120 -5.21 16.91 11.58
C GLU A 120 -6.12 15.69 11.53
N LYS A 121 -5.86 14.65 12.35
CA LYS A 121 -6.66 13.42 12.45
C LYS A 121 -6.84 12.67 11.10
N ILE A 122 -5.91 12.86 10.17
CA ILE A 122 -5.88 12.19 8.86
C ILE A 122 -4.82 11.08 8.77
N ALA A 123 -4.16 10.73 9.87
CA ALA A 123 -3.27 9.58 9.93
C ALA A 123 -4.03 8.27 9.67
N LYS A 124 -4.04 7.84 8.40
CA LYS A 124 -4.72 6.65 7.90
C LYS A 124 -3.72 5.76 7.18
N TRP A 125 -3.90 4.45 7.32
CA TRP A 125 -3.05 3.45 6.66
C TRP A 125 -2.93 3.66 5.15
N SER A 126 -4.02 4.02 4.49
CA SER A 126 -4.05 4.29 3.05
C SER A 126 -3.09 5.41 2.66
N LEU A 127 -3.12 6.54 3.38
CA LEU A 127 -2.28 7.71 3.09
C LEU A 127 -0.80 7.46 3.40
N VAL A 128 -0.50 6.75 4.48
CA VAL A 128 0.89 6.47 4.88
C VAL A 128 1.55 5.41 3.97
N SER A 129 0.78 4.43 3.49
CA SER A 129 1.35 3.28 2.76
C SER A 129 1.25 3.34 1.25
N ILE A 130 0.45 4.24 0.66
CA ILE A 130 0.22 4.26 -0.78
C ILE A 130 1.45 4.63 -1.60
N ILE A 131 2.20 5.66 -1.18
CA ILE A 131 3.39 6.11 -1.91
C ILE A 131 4.49 5.04 -1.87
N PRO A 132 4.88 4.47 -0.70
CA PRO A 132 5.82 3.36 -0.65
C PRO A 132 5.39 2.16 -1.51
N ALA A 133 4.10 1.79 -1.46
CA ALA A 133 3.56 0.68 -2.24
C ALA A 133 3.63 0.89 -3.76
N TYR A 134 3.55 2.13 -4.24
CA TYR A 134 3.81 2.42 -5.65
C TYR A 134 5.30 2.54 -5.97
N PHE A 135 6.09 3.08 -5.05
CA PHE A 135 7.52 3.30 -5.28
C PHE A 135 8.30 1.98 -5.38
N ALA A 136 8.00 1.03 -4.50
CA ALA A 136 8.62 -0.29 -4.43
C ALA A 136 7.57 -1.41 -4.38
N PRO A 137 6.86 -1.67 -5.50
CA PRO A 137 5.62 -2.47 -5.54
C PRO A 137 5.81 -3.96 -5.24
N THR A 138 7.05 -4.45 -5.27
CA THR A 138 7.40 -5.84 -4.95
C THR A 138 7.98 -6.00 -3.55
N THR A 139 8.07 -4.92 -2.75
CA THR A 139 8.63 -4.97 -1.39
C THR A 139 7.69 -4.32 -0.40
N GLU A 140 7.18 -3.13 -0.70
CA GLU A 140 6.28 -2.39 0.17
C GLU A 140 4.83 -2.85 0.01
N VAL A 141 4.03 -2.60 1.03
CA VAL A 141 2.63 -3.05 1.09
C VAL A 141 1.69 -1.87 1.25
N PHE A 142 0.55 -1.93 0.57
CA PHE A 142 -0.58 -1.05 0.81
C PHE A 142 -1.49 -1.66 1.86
N VAL A 143 -1.67 -0.97 2.99
CA VAL A 143 -2.51 -1.47 4.09
C VAL A 143 -3.93 -0.94 3.94
N LYS A 144 -4.82 -1.78 3.44
CA LYS A 144 -6.27 -1.50 3.42
C LYS A 144 -6.91 -2.09 4.68
N PRO A 145 -7.62 -1.30 5.51
CA PRO A 145 -8.15 -1.76 6.80
C PRO A 145 -8.92 -3.08 6.76
N THR A 146 -9.89 -3.19 5.86
CA THR A 146 -10.76 -4.39 5.78
C THR A 146 -10.01 -5.60 5.26
N THR A 147 -9.14 -5.42 4.26
CA THR A 147 -8.33 -6.50 3.72
C THR A 147 -7.31 -6.99 4.75
N ALA A 148 -6.60 -6.10 5.43
CA ALA A 148 -5.60 -6.48 6.43
C ALA A 148 -6.22 -7.27 7.60
N LYS A 149 -7.36 -6.79 8.13
CA LYS A 149 -8.13 -7.52 9.15
C LYS A 149 -8.58 -8.89 8.66
N GLY A 150 -9.09 -8.96 7.42
CA GLY A 150 -9.52 -10.20 6.79
C GLY A 150 -8.38 -11.20 6.68
N VAL A 151 -7.21 -10.77 6.18
CA VAL A 151 -6.02 -11.62 6.02
C VAL A 151 -5.58 -12.19 7.37
N ILE A 152 -5.45 -11.33 8.39
CA ILE A 152 -5.02 -11.74 9.73
C ILE A 152 -5.97 -12.80 10.31
N LYS A 153 -7.28 -12.55 10.21
CA LYS A 153 -8.31 -13.45 10.75
C LYS A 153 -8.39 -14.76 9.96
N HIS A 154 -8.53 -14.67 8.64
CA HIS A 154 -8.79 -15.83 7.79
C HIS A 154 -7.61 -16.80 7.79
N PHE A 155 -6.39 -16.28 7.66
CA PHE A 155 -5.17 -17.08 7.62
C PHE A 155 -4.49 -17.26 8.98
N GLU A 156 -5.21 -17.00 10.07
CA GLU A 156 -4.78 -17.29 11.45
C GLU A 156 -3.37 -16.78 11.75
N VAL A 157 -3.12 -15.51 11.41
CA VAL A 157 -1.81 -14.89 11.60
C VAL A 157 -1.61 -14.55 13.07
N ALA A 158 -0.80 -15.35 13.76
CA ALA A 158 -0.41 -15.09 15.15
C ALA A 158 0.47 -13.83 15.28
N GLY A 159 0.31 -13.11 16.38
CA GLY A 159 1.18 -11.98 16.75
C GLY A 159 0.98 -10.67 15.96
N LEU A 160 0.01 -10.62 15.04
CA LEU A 160 -0.27 -9.41 14.25
C LEU A 160 -1.66 -8.84 14.56
N GLU A 161 -1.71 -7.73 15.30
CA GLU A 161 -2.96 -7.09 15.71
C GLU A 161 -3.20 -5.79 14.91
N TYR A 162 -4.30 -5.72 14.16
CA TYR A 162 -4.65 -4.51 13.43
C TYR A 162 -5.15 -3.41 14.38
N LYS A 163 -4.58 -2.20 14.27
CA LYS A 163 -5.08 -0.98 14.90
C LYS A 163 -5.36 0.11 13.86
N PRO A 164 -6.39 0.97 14.04
CA PRO A 164 -6.71 2.01 13.06
C PRO A 164 -5.60 3.04 12.86
N LEU A 165 -4.87 3.38 13.93
CA LEU A 165 -3.73 4.29 13.84
C LEU A 165 -2.52 3.53 13.29
N PRO A 166 -1.85 4.03 12.23
CA PRO A 166 -0.66 3.38 11.69
C PRO A 166 0.48 3.29 12.70
N SER A 167 1.13 2.13 12.76
CA SER A 167 2.33 1.89 13.58
C SER A 167 3.40 1.17 12.79
N TRP A 168 4.67 1.48 13.07
CA TRP A 168 5.78 0.84 12.37
C TRP A 168 5.82 -0.67 12.60
N GLN A 169 5.62 -1.11 13.85
CA GLN A 169 5.61 -2.52 14.23
C GLN A 169 4.60 -3.33 13.40
N PHE A 170 3.36 -2.83 13.25
CA PHE A 170 2.37 -3.50 12.42
C PHE A 170 2.76 -3.47 10.95
N TYR A 171 3.23 -2.32 10.44
CA TYR A 171 3.62 -2.19 9.03
C TYR A 171 4.72 -3.18 8.64
N GLN A 172 5.76 -3.29 9.48
CA GLN A 172 6.85 -4.23 9.28
C GLN A 172 6.36 -5.68 9.30
N GLY A 173 5.59 -6.08 10.32
CA GLY A 173 5.09 -7.44 10.42
C GLY A 173 4.13 -7.82 9.29
N TYR A 174 3.25 -6.90 8.88
CA TYR A 174 2.34 -7.12 7.76
C TYR A 174 3.09 -7.18 6.41
N ARG A 175 4.13 -6.36 6.24
CA ARG A 175 4.99 -6.39 5.06
C ARG A 175 5.75 -7.71 4.96
N GLU A 176 6.32 -8.18 6.05
CA GLU A 176 7.01 -9.48 6.11
C GLU A 176 6.03 -10.62 5.78
N LEU A 177 4.87 -10.64 6.41
CA LEU A 177 3.79 -11.59 6.13
C LEU A 177 3.50 -11.69 4.62
N ILE A 178 3.27 -10.56 3.95
CA ILE A 178 2.95 -10.52 2.52
C ILE A 178 4.12 -10.97 1.65
N ASN A 179 5.34 -10.51 1.95
CA ASN A 179 6.53 -10.85 1.16
C ASN A 179 6.90 -12.33 1.28
N THR A 180 6.72 -12.95 2.45
CA THR A 180 6.92 -14.39 2.63
C THR A 180 5.79 -15.19 1.99
N ALA A 181 4.53 -14.76 2.17
CA ALA A 181 3.36 -15.47 1.66
C ALA A 181 3.34 -15.58 0.13
N LYS A 182 3.68 -14.49 -0.57
CA LYS A 182 3.62 -14.47 -2.03
C LYS A 182 4.63 -15.41 -2.71
N GLN A 183 5.72 -15.76 -2.03
CA GLN A 183 6.71 -16.73 -2.52
C GLN A 183 6.19 -18.18 -2.48
N LYS A 184 5.08 -18.41 -1.77
CA LYS A 184 4.48 -19.75 -1.59
C LYS A 184 3.34 -20.01 -2.57
N VAL A 185 3.03 -19.10 -3.49
CA VAL A 185 1.98 -19.25 -4.50
C VAL A 185 2.56 -19.05 -5.91
N ASN A 186 1.77 -19.38 -6.92
CA ASN A 186 2.10 -19.19 -8.32
C ASN A 186 2.42 -17.71 -8.60
N ALA A 187 3.48 -17.48 -9.38
CA ALA A 187 3.95 -16.14 -9.73
C ALA A 187 2.89 -15.29 -10.44
N SER A 188 1.92 -15.91 -11.15
CA SER A 188 0.81 -15.21 -11.80
C SER A 188 -0.09 -14.45 -10.82
N LEU A 189 -0.10 -14.84 -9.54
CA LEU A 189 -0.87 -14.21 -8.47
C LEU A 189 -0.10 -13.11 -7.73
N SER A 190 1.21 -12.98 -7.96
CA SER A 190 2.10 -12.11 -7.20
C SER A 190 3.04 -11.21 -8.01
N PRO A 191 2.64 -10.65 -9.18
CA PRO A 191 3.51 -9.72 -9.93
C PRO A 191 3.80 -8.41 -9.16
N SER A 192 3.01 -8.12 -8.12
CA SER A 192 3.28 -7.08 -7.13
C SER A 192 2.58 -7.42 -5.81
N ASN A 193 2.97 -6.76 -4.72
CA ASN A 193 2.29 -6.89 -3.43
C ASN A 193 0.83 -6.38 -3.48
N ALA A 194 0.54 -5.42 -4.37
CA ALA A 194 -0.83 -4.97 -4.61
C ALA A 194 -1.68 -6.05 -5.31
N ALA A 195 -1.11 -6.73 -6.32
CA ALA A 195 -1.78 -7.86 -6.99
C ALA A 195 -2.02 -9.02 -6.00
N PHE A 196 -0.99 -9.42 -5.25
CA PHE A 196 -1.13 -10.47 -4.25
C PHE A 196 -2.17 -10.13 -3.18
N SER A 197 -2.19 -8.89 -2.68
CA SER A 197 -3.23 -8.43 -1.75
C SER A 197 -4.63 -8.44 -2.38
N GLY A 198 -4.73 -8.16 -3.68
CA GLY A 198 -5.95 -8.29 -4.46
C GLY A 198 -6.45 -9.74 -4.52
N PHE A 199 -5.55 -10.69 -4.77
CA PHE A 199 -5.84 -12.13 -4.75
C PHE A 199 -6.40 -12.56 -3.38
N LEU A 200 -5.72 -12.20 -2.29
CA LEU A 200 -6.19 -12.51 -0.93
C LEU A 200 -7.57 -11.88 -0.68
N MET A 201 -7.79 -10.64 -1.09
CA MET A 201 -9.08 -9.96 -0.92
C MET A 201 -10.20 -10.67 -1.69
N MET A 202 -9.96 -11.11 -2.93
CA MET A 202 -10.96 -11.74 -3.78
C MET A 202 -11.33 -13.14 -3.28
N THR A 203 -10.34 -13.92 -2.88
CA THR A 203 -10.57 -15.26 -2.33
C THR A 203 -11.33 -15.22 -1.01
N MET A 204 -11.01 -14.29 -0.10
CA MET A 204 -11.76 -14.11 1.15
C MET A 204 -13.22 -13.66 0.96
N LYS A 205 -13.58 -13.05 -0.17
CA LYS A 205 -14.96 -12.66 -0.49
C LYS A 205 -15.78 -13.79 -1.11
N ASN A 206 -15.10 -14.75 -1.75
CA ASN A 206 -15.72 -15.79 -2.56
C ASN A 206 -15.68 -17.18 -1.90
N LEU A 207 -15.05 -17.31 -0.73
CA LEU A 207 -15.08 -18.55 0.04
C LEU A 207 -16.46 -18.69 0.70
N PRO A 208 -17.17 -19.83 0.53
CA PRO A 208 -18.39 -20.11 1.29
C PRO A 208 -18.07 -20.07 2.79
N ALA A 209 -18.99 -19.50 3.56
CA ALA A 209 -18.86 -19.31 5.01
C ALA A 209 -18.71 -20.63 5.77
#